data_AF-A0A4R3SNC6-F1
#
_entry.id   AF-A0A4R3SNC6-F1
#
_cell.length_a   1.000
_cell.length_b   1.000
_cell.length_c   1.000
_cell.angle_alpha   90.00
_cell.angle_beta   90.00
_cell.angle_gamma   90.00
#
_symmetry.space_group_name_H-M   'P 1'
#
loop_
_entity.id
_entity.type
_entity.pdbx_description
1 polymer ?
#
loop_
_entity_poly.entity_id
_entity_poly.type
_entity_poly.pdbx_seq_one_letter_code
_entity_poly.pdbx_strand_id
1 'polypeptide(L)'
;MSSTDAVPEVHPATTTGLASSGNSVLSDEGASSDTDPLASAAAVKRTLHRYLQKHRAALLGKLDGLAERQARWPVTPTGTNVLGLVKHVAGVQAGYFGEVFGRPLPDAPAWLESEDGEDMYATLDETLDDVVAFHHRSAAHADATIEALDLDARGTVPWWPEEHREVTLHRILVHMAYETARHAGHADIVREMLDGLAGDGDGNLADKSPEEWVLWREQLVDIAERSGLRGLAM
;
A
#
# COMPACT_ATOMS: atom_id res chain seq x y z
N MET A 1 -3.04 -20.98 38.13
CA MET A 1 -3.15 -21.72 36.86
C MET A 1 -3.90 -20.82 35.89
N SER A 2 -3.17 -19.94 35.21
CA SER A 2 -3.75 -18.98 34.26
C SER A 2 -3.76 -19.67 32.90
N SER A 3 -4.96 -19.85 32.36
CA SER A 3 -5.19 -20.30 30.99
C SER A 3 -4.50 -19.30 30.06
N THR A 4 -3.37 -19.68 29.50
CA THR A 4 -2.82 -19.05 28.30
C THR A 4 -3.75 -19.44 27.17
N ASP A 5 -4.68 -18.56 26.83
CA ASP A 5 -5.40 -18.69 25.57
C ASP A 5 -4.35 -18.68 24.46
N ALA A 6 -4.26 -19.81 23.76
CA ALA A 6 -3.29 -20.02 22.71
C ALA A 6 -3.45 -18.93 21.65
N VAL A 7 -2.32 -18.40 21.20
CA VAL A 7 -2.23 -17.59 19.99
C VAL A 7 -2.92 -18.40 18.87
N PRO A 8 -3.90 -17.83 18.14
CA PRO A 8 -4.49 -18.52 17.00
C PRO A 8 -3.38 -18.93 16.05
N GLU A 9 -3.34 -20.20 15.65
CA GLU A 9 -2.41 -20.64 14.61
C GLU A 9 -2.61 -19.76 13.38
N VAL A 10 -1.50 -19.28 12.81
CA VAL A 10 -1.51 -18.72 11.46
C VAL A 10 -1.87 -19.88 10.54
N HIS A 11 -3.15 -20.01 10.23
CA HIS A 11 -3.62 -20.99 9.28
C HIS A 11 -3.18 -20.49 7.90
N PRO A 12 -2.32 -21.23 7.15
CA PRO A 12 -2.20 -20.97 5.73
C PRO A 12 -3.61 -21.06 5.11
N ALA A 13 -3.88 -20.20 4.12
CA ALA A 13 -5.19 -20.06 3.47
C ALA A 13 -5.92 -21.42 3.40
N THR A 14 -7.10 -21.47 4.01
CA THR A 14 -8.00 -22.61 3.85
C THR A 14 -8.33 -22.76 2.37
N THR A 15 -8.59 -24.00 1.92
CA THR A 15 -8.79 -24.42 0.52
C THR A 15 -9.92 -23.71 -0.26
N THR A 16 -10.51 -22.65 0.28
CA THR A 16 -11.30 -21.66 -0.45
C THR A 16 -10.36 -20.79 -1.29
N GLY A 17 -10.47 -20.94 -2.60
CA GLY A 17 -9.54 -20.42 -3.62
C GLY A 17 -9.07 -18.98 -3.46
N LEU A 18 -7.86 -18.71 -3.97
CA LEU A 18 -7.36 -17.36 -4.18
C LEU A 18 -8.31 -16.62 -5.11
N ALA A 19 -9.03 -15.64 -4.57
CA ALA A 19 -9.72 -14.63 -5.37
C ALA A 19 -8.97 -13.30 -5.26
N SER A 20 -9.07 -12.45 -6.28
CA SER A 20 -8.39 -11.16 -6.26
C SER A 20 -9.03 -10.20 -5.27
N SER A 21 -8.22 -9.55 -4.42
CA SER A 21 -8.71 -8.46 -3.56
C SER A 21 -8.57 -7.13 -4.29
N GLY A 22 -9.48 -6.79 -5.20
CA GLY A 22 -9.42 -5.46 -5.81
C GLY A 22 -10.45 -5.17 -6.89
N ASN A 23 -10.49 -3.90 -7.26
CA ASN A 23 -11.40 -3.36 -8.27
C ASN A 23 -10.66 -3.37 -9.62
N SER A 24 -10.98 -4.31 -10.51
CA SER A 24 -10.33 -4.50 -11.82
C SER A 24 -10.47 -3.33 -12.79
N VAL A 25 -11.19 -2.27 -12.40
CA VAL A 25 -11.52 -1.08 -13.19
C VAL A 25 -10.29 -0.19 -13.49
N LEU A 26 -9.09 -0.55 -13.00
CA LEU A 26 -7.87 0.28 -13.08
C LEU A 26 -6.78 -0.24 -14.03
N SER A 27 -6.98 -1.33 -14.76
CA SER A 27 -6.00 -1.82 -15.75
C SER A 27 -6.22 -1.21 -17.14
N ASP A 28 -5.88 0.08 -17.32
CA ASP A 28 -5.68 0.70 -18.64
C ASP A 28 -4.26 0.48 -19.19
N GLU A 29 -3.48 -0.41 -18.56
CA GLU A 29 -2.09 -0.73 -18.91
C GLU A 29 -1.97 -1.02 -20.42
N GLY A 30 -1.25 -0.15 -21.14
CA GLY A 30 -1.05 -0.25 -22.59
C GLY A 30 -2.09 0.46 -23.47
N ALA A 31 -3.10 1.14 -22.89
CA ALA A 31 -4.08 1.92 -23.65
C ALA A 31 -3.60 3.34 -24.01
N SER A 32 -2.40 3.77 -23.59
CA SER A 32 -1.87 5.07 -24.01
C SER A 32 -1.29 5.00 -25.42
N SER A 33 -1.79 5.88 -26.30
CA SER A 33 -1.20 6.16 -27.61
C SER A 33 0.01 7.10 -27.49
N ASP A 34 0.78 7.02 -26.40
CA ASP A 34 1.91 7.92 -26.13
C ASP A 34 3.16 7.45 -26.89
N THR A 35 3.14 7.64 -28.20
CA THR A 35 4.32 7.50 -29.07
C THR A 35 5.17 8.77 -29.15
N ASP A 36 5.05 9.71 -28.20
CA ASP A 36 5.83 10.96 -28.20
C ASP A 36 7.16 10.78 -27.44
N PRO A 37 8.32 10.83 -28.10
CA PRO A 37 9.64 10.67 -27.47
C PRO A 37 10.00 11.81 -26.50
N LEU A 38 9.20 12.88 -26.39
CA LEU A 38 9.33 13.92 -25.37
C LEU A 38 7.97 14.19 -24.73
N ALA A 39 7.51 13.28 -23.87
CA ALA A 39 6.31 13.51 -23.06
C ALA A 39 6.41 14.88 -22.35
N SER A 40 5.51 15.80 -22.70
CA SER A 40 5.45 17.13 -22.07
C SER A 40 5.40 17.02 -20.54
N ALA A 41 5.88 18.04 -19.82
CA ALA A 41 5.80 18.07 -18.35
C ALA A 41 4.37 17.78 -17.84
N ALA A 42 3.35 18.26 -18.56
CA ALA A 42 1.95 17.97 -18.26
C ALA A 42 1.59 16.48 -18.44
N ALA A 43 2.12 15.81 -19.47
CA ALA A 43 1.92 14.37 -19.68
C ALA A 43 2.61 13.54 -18.58
N VAL A 44 3.85 13.89 -18.23
CA VAL A 44 4.58 13.25 -17.11
C VAL A 44 3.80 13.38 -15.81
N LYS A 45 3.34 14.60 -15.49
CA LYS A 45 2.53 14.87 -14.29
C LYS A 45 1.24 14.05 -14.26
N ARG A 46 0.48 14.01 -15.37
CA ARG A 46 -0.74 13.21 -15.49
C ARG A 46 -0.47 11.71 -15.28
N THR A 47 0.61 11.20 -15.84
CA THR A 47 0.98 9.78 -15.66
C THR A 47 1.31 9.46 -14.21
N LEU A 48 2.18 10.23 -13.57
CA LEU A 48 2.53 10.00 -12.16
C LEU A 48 1.30 10.14 -11.24
N HIS A 49 0.46 11.14 -11.47
CA HIS A 49 -0.75 11.34 -10.68
C HIS A 49 -1.75 10.18 -10.85
N ARG A 50 -1.95 9.71 -12.08
CA ARG A 50 -2.80 8.54 -12.37
C ARG A 50 -2.31 7.28 -11.64
N TYR A 51 -1.01 6.98 -11.70
CA TYR A 51 -0.45 5.82 -11.00
C TYR A 51 -0.59 5.94 -9.47
N LEU A 52 -0.37 7.13 -8.92
CA LEU A 52 -0.62 7.39 -7.50
C LEU A 52 -2.09 7.14 -7.13
N GLN A 53 -3.04 7.64 -7.92
CA GLN A 53 -4.48 7.40 -7.69
C GLN A 53 -4.84 5.91 -7.79
N LYS A 54 -4.28 5.19 -8.77
CA LYS A 54 -4.45 3.74 -8.93
C LYS A 54 -4.00 2.99 -7.67
N HIS A 55 -2.79 3.26 -7.18
CA HIS A 55 -2.27 2.54 -6.01
C HIS A 55 -2.96 2.94 -4.70
N ARG A 56 -3.43 4.20 -4.57
CA ARG A 56 -4.27 4.61 -3.43
C ARG A 56 -5.58 3.81 -3.40
N ALA A 57 -6.24 3.71 -4.54
CA ALA A 57 -7.48 2.95 -4.67
C ALA A 57 -7.24 1.45 -4.41
N ALA A 58 -6.16 0.87 -4.93
CA ALA A 58 -5.80 -0.52 -4.68
C ALA A 58 -5.56 -0.78 -3.18
N LEU A 59 -4.80 0.08 -2.50
CA LEU A 59 -4.53 -0.05 -1.07
C LEU A 59 -5.81 0.12 -0.24
N LEU A 60 -6.64 1.13 -0.53
CA LEU A 60 -7.90 1.35 0.19
C LEU A 60 -8.87 0.18 0.00
N GLY A 61 -8.97 -0.37 -1.22
CA GLY A 61 -9.79 -1.54 -1.52
C GLY A 61 -9.37 -2.79 -0.75
N LYS A 62 -8.15 -2.84 -0.18
CA LYS A 62 -7.75 -3.91 0.74
C LYS A 62 -8.51 -3.87 2.07
N LEU A 63 -9.33 -2.87 2.36
CA LEU A 63 -10.24 -2.91 3.50
C LEU A 63 -11.58 -3.58 3.16
N ASP A 64 -11.90 -3.78 1.88
CA ASP A 64 -13.19 -4.32 1.47
C ASP A 64 -13.44 -5.71 2.06
N GLY A 65 -14.60 -5.87 2.70
CA GLY A 65 -15.05 -7.10 3.34
C GLY A 65 -14.41 -7.41 4.70
N LEU A 66 -13.48 -6.60 5.20
CA LEU A 66 -12.89 -6.80 6.53
C LEU A 66 -13.77 -6.20 7.63
N ALA A 67 -13.99 -6.96 8.70
CA ALA A 67 -14.53 -6.40 9.94
C ALA A 67 -13.45 -5.62 10.70
N GLU A 68 -13.88 -4.73 11.60
CA GLU A 68 -13.01 -3.87 12.45
C GLU A 68 -11.81 -4.63 13.05
N ARG A 69 -12.09 -5.79 13.65
CA ARG A 69 -11.07 -6.64 14.29
C ARG A 69 -10.09 -7.23 13.27
N GLN A 70 -10.56 -7.61 12.08
CA GLN A 70 -9.72 -8.22 11.03
C GLN A 70 -8.79 -7.17 10.40
N ALA A 71 -9.30 -5.97 10.13
CA ALA A 71 -8.51 -4.87 9.57
C ALA A 71 -7.33 -4.48 10.47
N ARG A 72 -7.50 -4.61 11.80
CA ARG A 72 -6.48 -4.33 12.84
C ARG A 72 -5.60 -5.53 13.18
N TRP A 73 -5.87 -6.70 12.63
CA TRP A 73 -5.21 -7.92 13.08
C TRP A 73 -3.76 -7.96 12.61
N PRO A 74 -2.77 -8.08 13.51
CA PRO A 74 -1.36 -8.16 13.14
C PRO A 74 -1.06 -9.55 12.56
N VAL A 75 -0.59 -9.61 11.32
CA VAL A 75 -0.26 -10.89 10.65
C VAL A 75 1.25 -11.17 10.60
N THR A 76 2.09 -10.19 10.91
CA THR A 76 3.55 -10.32 10.91
C THR A 76 4.14 -10.10 12.31
N PRO A 77 5.37 -10.57 12.59
CA PRO A 77 6.06 -10.29 13.86
C PRO A 77 6.28 -8.80 14.15
N THR A 78 6.26 -7.94 13.14
CA THR A 78 6.38 -6.48 13.28
C THR A 78 5.02 -5.80 13.49
N GLY A 79 3.92 -6.55 13.60
CA GLY A 79 2.59 -6.02 13.86
C GLY A 79 1.86 -5.46 12.63
N THR A 80 2.34 -5.73 11.42
CA THR A 80 1.72 -5.22 10.19
C THR A 80 0.28 -5.70 10.07
N ASN A 81 -0.64 -4.76 9.84
CA ASN A 81 -2.06 -4.98 9.66
C ASN A 81 -2.59 -4.03 8.56
N VAL A 82 -3.72 -4.37 7.93
CA VAL A 82 -4.23 -3.63 6.77
C VAL A 82 -4.63 -2.20 7.12
N LEU A 83 -5.31 -1.99 8.25
CA LEU A 83 -5.79 -0.68 8.66
C LEU A 83 -4.64 0.29 8.95
N GLY A 84 -3.58 -0.21 9.58
CA GLY A 84 -2.35 0.52 9.83
C GLY A 84 -1.65 0.95 8.54
N LEU A 85 -1.58 0.09 7.52
CA LEU A 85 -1.00 0.46 6.22
C LEU A 85 -1.79 1.59 5.54
N VAL A 86 -3.13 1.55 5.59
CA VAL A 86 -3.99 2.60 5.03
C VAL A 86 -3.83 3.91 5.80
N LYS A 87 -3.82 3.85 7.14
CA LYS A 87 -3.60 5.02 8.02
C LYS A 87 -2.25 5.67 7.76
N HIS A 88 -1.19 4.86 7.71
CA HIS A 88 0.16 5.31 7.42
C HIS A 88 0.20 6.08 6.11
N VAL A 89 -0.19 5.45 4.99
CA VAL A 89 -0.19 6.10 3.66
C VAL A 89 -1.03 7.37 3.64
N ALA A 90 -2.17 7.41 4.34
CA ALA A 90 -2.99 8.61 4.48
C ALA A 90 -2.26 9.74 5.23
N GLY A 91 -1.45 9.40 6.24
CA GLY A 91 -0.62 10.37 6.96
C GLY A 91 0.55 10.87 6.12
N VAL A 92 1.32 9.96 5.51
CA VAL A 92 2.50 10.35 4.73
C VAL A 92 2.11 11.25 3.54
N GLN A 93 0.98 10.96 2.87
CA GLN A 93 0.51 11.83 1.77
C GLN A 93 0.07 13.23 2.27
N ALA A 94 -0.49 13.33 3.47
CA ALA A 94 -0.90 14.61 4.05
C ALA A 94 0.31 15.49 4.35
N GLY A 95 1.40 14.90 4.87
CA GLY A 95 2.68 15.60 5.06
C GLY A 95 3.31 16.00 3.72
N TYR A 96 3.53 15.03 2.82
CA TYR A 96 4.28 15.25 1.57
C TYR A 96 3.60 16.18 0.57
N PHE A 97 2.27 16.15 0.43
CA PHE A 97 1.56 17.09 -0.44
C PHE A 97 0.98 18.29 0.31
N GLY A 98 1.15 18.33 1.62
CA GLY A 98 0.69 19.43 2.45
C GLY A 98 1.83 20.30 2.94
N GLU A 99 2.36 19.98 4.12
CA GLU A 99 3.39 20.76 4.80
C GLU A 99 4.60 21.07 3.91
N VAL A 100 5.10 20.08 3.16
CA VAL A 100 6.29 20.20 2.30
C VAL A 100 6.17 21.33 1.27
N PHE A 101 4.95 21.63 0.82
CA PHE A 101 4.68 22.70 -0.15
C PHE A 101 3.97 23.90 0.47
N GLY A 102 3.97 24.04 1.79
CA GLY A 102 3.34 25.15 2.52
C GLY A 102 1.80 25.13 2.43
N ARG A 103 1.21 23.94 2.28
CA ARG A 103 -0.24 23.73 2.13
C ARG A 103 -0.74 22.74 3.19
N PRO A 104 -0.60 23.01 4.50
CA PRO A 104 -0.95 22.03 5.54
C PRO A 104 -2.41 21.56 5.40
N LEU A 105 -2.64 20.28 5.70
CA LEU A 105 -3.99 19.72 5.70
C LEU A 105 -4.83 20.41 6.80
N PRO A 106 -6.01 20.98 6.47
CA PRO A 106 -6.89 21.53 7.49
C PRO A 106 -7.36 20.46 8.47
N ASP A 107 -7.38 20.80 9.76
CA ASP A 107 -7.78 19.92 10.85
C ASP A 107 -7.03 18.57 10.81
N ALA A 108 -5.71 18.66 10.66
CA ALA A 108 -4.79 17.54 10.72
C ALA A 108 -4.84 16.87 12.11
N PRO A 109 -4.98 15.52 12.18
CA PRO A 109 -4.90 14.80 13.44
C PRO A 109 -3.55 15.01 14.14
N ALA A 110 -3.56 15.12 15.47
CA ALA A 110 -2.35 15.38 16.25
C ALA A 110 -1.29 14.26 16.13
N TRP A 111 -1.71 13.02 15.83
CA TRP A 111 -0.78 11.90 15.67
C TRP A 111 0.12 12.01 14.43
N LEU A 112 -0.17 12.90 13.48
CA LEU A 112 0.72 13.14 12.33
C LEU A 112 2.07 13.73 12.74
N GLU A 113 2.13 14.38 13.90
CA GLU A 113 3.36 14.96 14.47
C GLU A 113 4.10 13.96 15.37
N SER A 114 3.62 12.71 15.46
CA SER A 114 4.18 11.67 16.33
C SER A 114 5.38 10.97 15.68
N GLU A 115 6.47 10.80 16.44
CA GLU A 115 7.68 10.10 15.97
C GLU A 115 7.69 8.60 16.32
N ASP A 116 6.70 8.10 17.07
CA ASP A 116 6.68 6.75 17.65
C ASP A 116 6.03 5.68 16.74
N GLY A 117 5.82 5.98 15.45
CA GLY A 117 5.17 5.07 14.50
C GLY A 117 3.67 4.86 14.77
N GLU A 118 3.03 5.84 15.41
CA GLU A 118 1.58 5.84 15.71
C GLU A 118 0.69 5.90 14.47
N ASP A 119 1.28 6.12 13.30
CA ASP A 119 0.63 6.07 12.00
C ASP A 119 0.51 4.63 11.45
N MET A 120 1.24 3.66 12.01
CA MET A 120 1.22 2.25 11.58
C MET A 120 0.13 1.40 12.26
N TYR A 121 -0.71 1.99 13.11
CA TYR A 121 -1.84 1.32 13.73
C TYR A 121 -2.97 2.31 14.09
N ALA A 122 -4.20 1.81 14.17
CA ALA A 122 -5.33 2.58 14.70
C ALA A 122 -5.49 2.29 16.21
N THR A 123 -5.61 3.35 17.01
CA THR A 123 -5.90 3.27 18.45
C THR A 123 -7.33 2.78 18.69
N LEU A 124 -7.69 2.52 19.95
CA LEU A 124 -9.07 2.09 20.30
C LEU A 124 -10.12 3.19 20.04
N ASP A 125 -9.71 4.45 20.02
CA ASP A 125 -10.60 5.60 19.82
C ASP A 125 -10.75 5.99 18.33
N GLU A 126 -9.91 5.44 17.47
CA GLU A 126 -10.04 5.56 16.01
C GLU A 126 -10.82 4.35 15.50
N THR A 127 -11.78 4.53 14.61
CA THR A 127 -12.50 3.43 13.92
C THR A 127 -11.95 3.19 12.51
N LEU A 128 -12.32 2.07 11.87
CA LEU A 128 -12.03 1.83 10.46
C LEU A 128 -12.56 2.97 9.59
N ASP A 129 -13.79 3.41 9.86
CA ASP A 129 -14.43 4.50 9.13
C ASP A 129 -13.68 5.83 9.29
N ASP A 130 -13.12 6.11 10.47
CA ASP A 130 -12.30 7.31 10.68
C ASP A 130 -11.04 7.29 9.81
N VAL A 131 -10.37 6.13 9.71
CA VAL A 131 -9.18 5.96 8.87
C VAL A 131 -9.53 6.09 7.39
N VAL A 132 -10.65 5.50 6.95
CA VAL A 132 -11.14 5.63 5.56
C VAL A 132 -11.49 7.08 5.24
N ALA A 133 -12.19 7.77 6.15
CA ALA A 133 -12.54 9.17 6.00
C ALA A 133 -11.28 10.06 5.94
N PHE A 134 -10.29 9.78 6.78
CA PHE A 134 -9.01 10.47 6.76
C PHE A 134 -8.23 10.21 5.47
N HIS A 135 -8.22 8.97 4.97
CA HIS A 135 -7.63 8.62 3.67
C HIS A 135 -8.25 9.44 2.53
N HIS A 136 -9.58 9.53 2.45
CA HIS A 136 -10.25 10.33 1.42
C HIS A 136 -9.94 11.82 1.53
N ARG A 137 -9.97 12.38 2.75
CA ARG A 137 -9.62 13.79 2.97
C ARG A 137 -8.19 14.12 2.54
N SER A 138 -7.24 13.31 2.98
CA SER A 138 -5.82 13.51 2.67
C SER A 138 -5.51 13.28 1.19
N ALA A 139 -6.22 12.34 0.53
CA ALA A 139 -6.11 12.13 -0.92
C ALA A 139 -6.65 13.32 -1.72
N ALA A 140 -7.83 13.85 -1.36
CA ALA A 140 -8.41 15.01 -2.01
C ALA A 140 -7.53 16.26 -1.85
N HIS A 141 -6.95 16.46 -0.66
CA HIS A 141 -6.00 17.54 -0.41
C HIS A 141 -4.73 17.39 -1.25
N ALA A 142 -4.17 16.18 -1.32
CA ALA A 142 -3.02 15.89 -2.15
C ALA A 142 -3.29 16.16 -3.63
N ASP A 143 -4.45 15.72 -4.13
CA ASP A 143 -4.85 15.94 -5.52
C ASP A 143 -4.97 17.45 -5.84
N ALA A 144 -5.55 18.24 -4.93
CA ALA A 144 -5.61 19.69 -5.07
C ALA A 144 -4.23 20.36 -5.09
N THR A 145 -3.26 19.87 -4.29
CA THR A 145 -1.87 20.35 -4.37
C THR A 145 -1.22 19.96 -5.68
N ILE A 146 -1.37 18.70 -6.10
CA ILE A 146 -0.81 18.21 -7.37
C ILE A 146 -1.35 19.05 -8.51
N GLU A 147 -2.65 19.28 -8.60
CA GLU A 147 -3.25 20.11 -9.66
C GLU A 147 -2.71 21.54 -9.69
N ALA A 148 -2.59 22.17 -8.52
CA ALA A 148 -2.21 23.58 -8.40
C ALA A 148 -0.73 23.90 -8.69
N LEU A 149 0.18 22.93 -8.58
CA LEU A 149 1.63 23.15 -8.64
C LEU A 149 2.27 22.56 -9.89
N ASP A 150 3.27 23.23 -10.46
CA ASP A 150 4.08 22.68 -11.54
C ASP A 150 5.09 21.63 -11.01
N LEU A 151 5.60 20.77 -11.91
CA LEU A 151 6.51 19.68 -11.53
C LEU A 151 7.81 20.15 -10.87
N ASP A 152 8.27 21.36 -11.18
CA ASP A 152 9.47 21.99 -10.62
C ASP A 152 9.19 22.86 -9.39
N ALA A 153 7.93 22.94 -8.94
CA ALA A 153 7.56 23.62 -7.70
C ALA A 153 8.40 23.06 -6.54
N ARG A 154 9.03 23.97 -5.79
CA ARG A 154 9.97 23.62 -4.72
C ARG A 154 9.23 23.39 -3.41
N GLY A 155 9.73 22.44 -2.64
CA GLY A 155 9.29 22.18 -1.27
C GLY A 155 10.46 21.73 -0.41
N THR A 156 10.21 21.66 0.89
CA THR A 156 11.20 21.23 1.90
C THR A 156 10.59 20.14 2.75
N VAL A 157 11.25 18.99 2.86
CA VAL A 157 10.81 17.84 3.68
C VAL A 157 11.51 17.91 5.04
N PRO A 158 10.86 18.41 6.10
CA PRO A 158 11.56 18.75 7.34
C PRO A 158 12.13 17.53 8.08
N TRP A 159 11.56 16.34 7.87
CA TRP A 159 12.02 15.08 8.45
C TRP A 159 13.10 14.35 7.62
N TRP A 160 13.55 14.91 6.49
CA TRP A 160 14.68 14.38 5.74
C TRP A 160 16.00 15.01 6.16
N PRO A 161 17.15 14.31 5.96
CA PRO A 161 18.47 14.91 6.17
C PRO A 161 18.62 16.24 5.43
N GLU A 162 19.32 17.20 6.03
CA GLU A 162 19.49 18.57 5.53
C GLU A 162 19.99 18.60 4.07
N GLU A 163 20.96 17.76 3.73
CA GLU A 163 21.49 17.60 2.36
C GLU A 163 20.49 17.10 1.31
N HIS A 164 19.32 16.60 1.72
CA HIS A 164 18.36 15.94 0.83
C HIS A 164 16.93 16.47 0.94
N ARG A 165 16.63 17.33 1.91
CA ARG A 165 15.28 17.83 2.20
C ARG A 165 14.68 18.76 1.16
N GLU A 166 15.51 19.40 0.33
CA GLU A 166 15.04 20.23 -0.77
C GLU A 166 14.55 19.34 -1.93
N VAL A 167 13.29 19.53 -2.32
CA VAL A 167 12.60 18.68 -3.29
C VAL A 167 11.85 19.48 -4.34
N THR A 168 11.41 18.80 -5.39
CA THR A 168 10.42 19.29 -6.34
C THR A 168 9.15 18.45 -6.24
N LEU A 169 8.01 18.97 -6.72
CA LEU A 169 6.77 18.19 -6.83
C LEU A 169 6.98 16.90 -7.62
N HIS A 170 7.79 16.91 -8.68
CA HIS A 170 8.14 15.71 -9.42
C HIS A 170 8.78 14.64 -8.50
N ARG A 171 9.78 15.02 -7.70
CA ARG A 171 10.44 14.09 -6.77
C ARG A 171 9.46 13.52 -5.75
N ILE A 172 8.55 14.35 -5.23
CA ILE A 172 7.53 13.90 -4.27
C ILE A 172 6.46 13.01 -4.91
N LEU A 173 6.03 13.28 -6.14
CA LEU A 173 5.13 12.40 -6.89
C LEU A 173 5.73 11.00 -7.09
N VAL A 174 7.00 10.92 -7.50
CA VAL A 174 7.71 9.64 -7.64
C VAL A 174 7.82 8.93 -6.30
N HIS A 175 8.24 9.66 -5.25
CA HIS A 175 8.36 9.11 -3.91
C HIS A 175 7.03 8.52 -3.41
N MET A 176 5.94 9.27 -3.51
CA MET A 176 4.62 8.84 -3.03
C MET A 176 4.00 7.73 -3.88
N ALA A 177 4.25 7.70 -5.19
CA ALA A 177 3.84 6.58 -6.03
C ALA A 177 4.53 5.27 -5.60
N TYR A 178 5.85 5.33 -5.35
CA TYR A 178 6.60 4.20 -4.83
C TYR A 178 6.14 3.78 -3.42
N GLU A 179 5.97 4.74 -2.51
CA GLU A 179 5.53 4.49 -1.13
C GLU A 179 4.18 3.77 -1.11
N THR A 180 3.22 4.30 -1.86
CA THR A 180 1.87 3.74 -1.95
C THR A 180 1.87 2.35 -2.58
N ALA A 181 2.60 2.16 -3.69
CA ALA A 181 2.68 0.86 -4.36
C ALA A 181 3.35 -0.20 -3.47
N ARG A 182 4.40 0.18 -2.72
CA ARG A 182 5.08 -0.71 -1.78
C ARG A 182 4.13 -1.22 -0.69
N HIS A 183 3.35 -0.32 -0.08
CA HIS A 183 2.40 -0.70 0.96
C HIS A 183 1.16 -1.41 0.42
N ALA A 184 0.73 -1.14 -0.82
CA ALA A 184 -0.28 -1.95 -1.50
C ALA A 184 0.19 -3.41 -1.65
N GLY A 185 1.45 -3.64 -2.06
CA GLY A 185 2.04 -4.97 -2.12
C GLY A 185 2.20 -5.64 -0.75
N HIS A 186 2.50 -4.89 0.31
CA HIS A 186 2.43 -5.43 1.67
C HIS A 186 1.00 -5.87 2.02
N ALA A 187 0.01 -5.05 1.68
CA ALA A 187 -1.39 -5.35 1.96
C ALA A 187 -1.90 -6.56 1.17
N ASP A 188 -1.41 -6.80 -0.05
CA ASP A 188 -1.68 -8.04 -0.82
C ASP A 188 -1.32 -9.28 -0.01
N ILE A 189 -0.09 -9.36 0.51
CA ILE A 189 0.39 -10.50 1.29
C ILE A 189 -0.33 -10.61 2.64
N VAL A 190 -0.65 -9.47 3.26
CA VAL A 190 -1.43 -9.46 4.51
C VAL A 190 -2.84 -10.02 4.27
N ARG A 191 -3.52 -9.66 3.17
CA ARG A 191 -4.82 -10.24 2.81
C ARG A 191 -4.71 -11.72 2.52
N GLU A 192 -3.71 -12.15 1.76
CA GLU A 192 -3.51 -13.56 1.44
C GLU A 192 -3.35 -14.41 2.71
N MET A 193 -2.62 -13.90 3.71
CA MET A 193 -2.47 -14.56 5.01
C MET A 193 -3.73 -14.51 5.89
N LEU A 194 -4.55 -13.47 5.76
CA LEU A 194 -5.71 -13.22 6.62
C LEU A 194 -6.96 -13.98 6.15
N ASP A 195 -7.21 -13.99 4.85
CA ASP A 195 -8.44 -14.54 4.25
C ASP A 195 -8.24 -15.25 2.91
N GLY A 196 -7.00 -15.39 2.44
CA GLY A 196 -6.67 -16.09 1.19
C GLY A 196 -6.87 -15.25 -0.07
N LEU A 197 -7.32 -13.99 0.02
CA LEU A 197 -7.45 -13.12 -1.15
C LEU A 197 -6.08 -12.54 -1.55
N ALA A 198 -5.73 -12.61 -2.83
CA ALA A 198 -4.38 -12.29 -3.31
C ALA A 198 -4.40 -11.30 -4.48
N GLY A 199 -3.42 -10.39 -4.51
CA GLY A 199 -3.30 -9.38 -5.58
C GLY A 199 -4.50 -8.44 -5.67
N ASP A 200 -4.53 -7.58 -6.70
CA ASP A 200 -5.51 -6.50 -6.86
C ASP A 200 -6.50 -6.70 -8.04
N GLY A 201 -6.43 -7.85 -8.71
CA GLY A 201 -7.31 -8.18 -9.84
C GLY A 201 -6.88 -7.58 -11.17
N ASP A 202 -5.64 -7.09 -11.27
CA ASP A 202 -5.04 -6.59 -12.51
C ASP A 202 -4.64 -7.66 -13.53
N GLY A 203 -4.75 -8.95 -13.18
CA GLY A 203 -4.39 -10.08 -14.02
C GLY A 203 -2.94 -10.54 -13.92
N ASN A 204 -2.15 -10.00 -12.98
CA ASN A 204 -0.77 -10.45 -12.73
C ASN A 204 -0.69 -11.81 -12.03
N LEU A 205 -1.79 -12.29 -11.43
CA LEU A 205 -1.88 -13.65 -10.95
C LEU A 205 -2.18 -14.62 -12.10
N ALA A 206 -1.46 -15.73 -12.12
CA ALA A 206 -1.71 -16.79 -13.09
C ALA A 206 -3.14 -17.34 -12.93
N ASP A 207 -3.84 -17.53 -14.04
CA ASP A 207 -5.14 -18.17 -14.06
C ASP A 207 -4.98 -19.65 -13.68
N LYS A 208 -5.32 -19.98 -12.43
CA LYS A 208 -5.19 -21.30 -11.81
C LYS A 208 -6.40 -21.54 -10.91
N SER A 209 -6.95 -22.74 -10.99
CA SER A 209 -7.90 -23.26 -10.01
C SER A 209 -7.27 -23.39 -8.61
N PRO A 210 -8.08 -23.47 -7.55
CA PRO A 210 -7.57 -23.70 -6.19
C PRO A 210 -6.70 -24.95 -6.08
N GLU A 211 -7.08 -26.03 -6.76
CA GLU A 211 -6.32 -27.29 -6.77
C GLU A 211 -4.97 -27.13 -7.48
N GLU A 212 -4.92 -26.39 -8.59
CA GLU A 212 -3.68 -26.06 -9.29
C GLU A 212 -2.74 -25.20 -8.44
N TRP A 213 -3.28 -24.28 -7.63
CA TRP A 213 -2.48 -23.50 -6.68
C TRP A 213 -1.84 -24.37 -5.59
N VAL A 214 -2.57 -25.37 -5.07
CA VAL A 214 -2.02 -26.32 -4.10
C VAL A 214 -0.87 -27.12 -4.70
N LEU A 215 -1.08 -27.72 -5.89
CA LEU A 215 -0.04 -28.49 -6.59
C LEU A 215 1.17 -27.62 -6.95
N TRP A 216 0.92 -26.38 -7.38
CA TRP A 216 1.97 -25.40 -7.66
C TRP A 216 2.81 -25.10 -6.42
N ARG A 217 2.17 -24.85 -5.27
CA ARG A 217 2.87 -24.62 -4.01
C ARG A 217 3.70 -25.84 -3.59
N GLU A 218 3.15 -27.05 -3.67
CA GLU A 218 3.89 -28.29 -3.36
C GLU A 218 5.15 -28.43 -4.24
N GLN A 219 5.03 -28.14 -5.54
CA GLN A 219 6.17 -28.13 -6.45
C GLN A 219 7.22 -27.08 -6.03
N LEU A 220 6.81 -25.88 -5.63
CA LEU A 220 7.75 -24.84 -5.18
C LEU A 220 8.46 -25.22 -3.87
N VAL A 221 7.77 -25.90 -2.95
CA VAL A 221 8.37 -26.44 -1.72
C VAL A 221 9.43 -27.48 -2.06
N ASP A 222 9.12 -28.45 -2.93
CA ASP A 222 10.08 -29.48 -3.36
C ASP A 222 11.32 -28.85 -4.02
N ILE A 223 11.14 -27.82 -4.86
CA ILE A 223 12.25 -27.05 -5.45
C ILE A 223 13.10 -26.39 -4.36
N ALA A 224 12.48 -25.74 -3.37
CA ALA A 224 13.20 -25.06 -2.29
C ALA A 224 14.02 -26.04 -1.43
N GLU A 225 13.43 -27.17 -1.02
CA GLU A 225 14.10 -28.20 -0.23
C GLU A 225 15.31 -28.80 -0.96
N ARG A 226 15.16 -29.10 -2.26
CA ARG A 226 16.23 -29.69 -3.06
C ARG A 226 17.32 -28.70 -3.46
N SER A 227 17.00 -27.40 -3.51
CA SER A 227 17.98 -26.36 -3.86
C SER A 227 19.08 -26.24 -2.81
N GLY A 228 18.77 -26.48 -1.53
CA GLY A 228 19.75 -26.51 -0.44
C GLY A 228 20.71 -27.71 -0.49
N LEU A 229 20.39 -28.76 -1.25
CA LEU A 229 21.14 -30.01 -1.30
C LEU A 229 22.11 -30.09 -2.49
N ARG A 230 22.02 -29.18 -3.46
CA ARG A 230 22.86 -29.22 -4.69
C ARG A 230 24.35 -28.96 -4.45
N GLY A 231 24.74 -28.40 -3.30
CA GLY A 231 26.14 -28.12 -2.93
C GLY A 231 26.81 -29.16 -2.03
N LEU A 232 26.07 -30.16 -1.54
CA LEU A 232 26.58 -31.18 -0.60
C LEU A 232 26.95 -32.51 -1.28
N ALA A 233 26.86 -32.56 -2.62
CA ALA A 233 27.15 -33.73 -3.45
C ALA A 233 28.47 -33.61 -4.25
N MET A 234 29.35 -32.66 -3.90
CA MET A 234 30.77 -32.64 -4.32
C MET A 234 31.68 -32.88 -3.13
#